data_AF-A0A942H7X1-F1
#
_entry.id   AF-A0A942H7X1-F1
#
_cell.length_a   1.000
_cell.length_b   1.000
_cell.length_c   1.000
_cell.angle_alpha   90.00
_cell.angle_beta   90.00
_cell.angle_gamma   90.00
#
_symmetry.space_group_name_H-M   'P 1'
#
loop_
_entity.id
_entity.type
_entity.pdbx_description
1 polymer ?
#
loop_
_entity_poly.entity_id
_entity_poly.type
_entity_poly.pdbx_seq_one_letter_code
_entity_poly.pdbx_strand_id
1 'polypeptide(L)'
;MWNTKTLWFEIAVVMSIFAFGSILFGHFEDHKPKWQRVLKVILVSAIFVALAATVGRIWAFGFLSLPLLGAVVAHLWWLPKHGINGWTAEPKDKYYTLIKAKK
;
A
#
# COMPACT_ATOMS: atom_id res chain seq x y z
N MET A 1 16.79 7.31 -24.40
CA MET A 1 17.55 7.53 -23.15
C MET A 1 16.67 7.11 -21.98
N TRP A 2 16.75 5.85 -21.53
CA TRP A 2 16.02 5.38 -20.35
C TRP A 2 17.01 5.29 -19.18
N ASN A 3 16.95 6.25 -18.25
CA ASN A 3 17.75 6.22 -17.04
C ASN A 3 16.88 5.79 -15.86
N THR A 4 17.02 4.52 -15.46
CA THR A 4 16.25 3.91 -14.36
C THR A 4 16.85 4.20 -12.98
N LYS A 5 17.97 4.92 -12.90
CA LYS A 5 18.70 5.26 -11.67
C LYS A 5 18.44 6.69 -11.19
N THR A 6 17.32 7.28 -11.61
CA THR A 6 16.92 8.63 -11.18
C THR A 6 15.83 8.56 -10.12
N LEU A 7 15.79 9.55 -9.21
CA LEU A 7 14.68 9.69 -8.26
C LEU A 7 13.33 9.81 -8.96
N TRP A 8 13.30 10.43 -10.16
CA TRP A 8 12.11 10.51 -11.00
C TRP A 8 11.58 9.15 -11.46
N PHE A 9 12.47 8.24 -11.84
CA PHE A 9 12.07 6.88 -12.18
C PHE A 9 11.54 6.14 -10.95
N GLU A 10 12.23 6.26 -9.82
CA GLU A 10 11.85 5.57 -8.60
C GLU A 10 10.51 6.07 -8.05
N ILE A 11 10.28 7.39 -8.04
CA ILE A 11 8.98 7.94 -7.62
C ILE A 11 7.86 7.54 -8.59
N ALA A 12 8.13 7.45 -9.90
CA ALA A 12 7.15 6.95 -10.86
C ALA A 12 6.73 5.50 -10.56
N VAL A 13 7.67 4.65 -10.12
CA VAL A 13 7.38 3.29 -9.65
C VAL A 13 6.49 3.32 -8.40
N VAL A 14 6.84 4.12 -7.38
CA VAL A 14 6.05 4.25 -6.15
C VAL A 14 4.63 4.74 -6.45
N MET A 15 4.49 5.75 -7.30
CA MET A 15 3.19 6.31 -7.68
C MET A 15 2.36 5.31 -8.50
N SER A 16 2.99 4.52 -9.36
CA SER A 16 2.31 3.45 -10.09
C SER A 16 1.74 2.41 -9.12
N ILE A 17 2.52 1.97 -8.13
CA ILE A 17 2.06 1.05 -7.08
C ILE A 17 0.84 1.60 -6.36
N PHE A 18 0.86 2.88 -5.95
CA PHE A 18 -0.30 3.50 -5.30
C PHE A 18 -1.50 3.63 -6.22
N ALA A 19 -1.31 3.96 -7.50
CA ALA A 19 -2.39 4.07 -8.47
C ALA A 19 -3.09 2.73 -8.68
N PHE A 20 -2.33 1.67 -9.01
CA PHE A 20 -2.88 0.32 -9.18
C PHE A 20 -3.46 -0.22 -7.87
N GLY A 21 -2.76 -0.04 -6.75
CA GLY A 21 -3.25 -0.45 -5.44
C GLY A 21 -4.57 0.22 -5.06
N SER A 22 -4.73 1.52 -5.38
CA SER A 22 -5.98 2.24 -5.11
C SER A 22 -7.13 1.77 -6.01
N ILE A 23 -6.85 1.46 -7.28
CA ILE A 23 -7.86 0.94 -8.21
C ILE A 23 -8.33 -0.46 -7.80
N LEU A 24 -7.38 -1.35 -7.48
CA LEU A 24 -7.67 -2.76 -7.18
C LEU A 24 -8.22 -2.95 -5.76
N PHE A 25 -7.62 -2.27 -4.78
CA PHE A 25 -7.86 -2.53 -3.35
C PHE A 25 -8.46 -1.33 -2.61
N GLY A 26 -8.86 -0.26 -3.30
CA GLY A 26 -9.41 0.93 -2.68
C GLY A 26 -10.67 0.68 -1.83
N HIS A 27 -11.42 -0.38 -2.14
CA HIS A 27 -12.63 -0.78 -1.42
C HIS A 27 -12.35 -1.32 -0.01
N PHE A 28 -11.14 -1.83 0.27
CA PHE A 28 -10.74 -2.23 1.63
C PHE A 28 -10.69 -1.03 2.59
N GLU A 29 -10.48 0.18 2.06
CA GLU A 29 -10.35 1.38 2.87
C GLU A 29 -11.63 2.21 2.95
N ASP A 30 -12.78 1.70 2.51
CA ASP A 30 -14.05 2.46 2.42
C ASP A 30 -14.52 3.04 3.75
N HIS A 31 -14.11 2.43 4.85
CA HIS A 31 -14.36 2.92 6.20
C HIS A 31 -13.46 4.11 6.63
N LYS A 32 -12.46 4.50 5.83
CA LYS A 32 -11.53 5.61 6.13
C LYS A 32 -11.88 6.86 5.34
N PRO A 33 -11.72 8.06 5.92
CA PRO A 33 -11.89 9.30 5.18
C PRO A 33 -10.83 9.44 4.07
N LYS A 34 -11.23 9.96 2.91
CA LYS A 34 -10.37 10.04 1.71
C LYS A 34 -9.05 10.80 1.96
N TRP A 35 -9.04 11.80 2.84
CA TRP A 35 -7.83 12.56 3.16
C TRP A 35 -6.72 11.69 3.78
N GLN A 36 -7.06 10.66 4.56
CA GLN A 36 -6.07 9.74 5.13
C GLN A 36 -5.39 8.90 4.03
N ARG A 37 -6.12 8.59 2.96
CA ARG A 37 -5.57 7.88 1.79
C ARG A 37 -4.56 8.76 1.05
N VAL A 38 -4.90 10.05 0.84
CA VAL A 38 -3.98 11.03 0.25
C VAL A 38 -2.75 11.23 1.12
N LEU A 39 -2.94 11.42 2.43
CA LEU A 39 -1.84 11.59 3.37
C LEU A 39 -0.88 10.39 3.35
N LYS A 40 -1.41 9.16 3.26
CA LYS A 40 -0.58 7.95 3.13
C LYS A 40 0.33 8.00 1.91
N VAL A 41 -0.20 8.37 0.74
CA VAL A 41 0.60 8.48 -0.50
C VAL A 41 1.71 9.52 -0.32
N ILE A 42 1.39 10.69 0.23
CA ILE A 42 2.35 11.77 0.47
C ILE A 42 3.45 11.31 1.44
N LEU A 43 3.08 10.74 2.58
CA LEU A 43 4.05 10.31 3.61
C LEU A 43 4.96 9.20 3.10
N VAL A 44 4.42 8.16 2.47
CA VAL A 44 5.23 7.05 1.95
C VAL A 44 6.16 7.55 0.85
N SER A 45 5.69 8.42 -0.04
CA SER A 45 6.52 9.02 -1.10
C SER A 45 7.63 9.89 -0.54
N ALA A 46 7.32 10.75 0.45
CA ALA A 46 8.30 11.61 1.10
C ALA A 46 9.38 10.80 1.83
N ILE A 47 8.99 9.79 2.59
CA ILE A 47 9.92 8.89 3.28
C ILE A 47 10.78 8.12 2.27
N PHE A 48 10.17 7.58 1.21
CA PHE A 48 10.90 6.87 0.17
C PHE A 48 11.97 7.75 -0.48
N VAL A 49 11.62 8.97 -0.90
CA VAL A 49 12.56 9.91 -1.51
C VAL A 49 13.66 10.30 -0.52
N ALA A 50 13.31 10.56 0.73
CA ALA A 50 14.29 10.88 1.77
C ALA A 50 15.30 9.73 1.95
N LEU A 51 14.84 8.48 2.05
CA LEU A 51 15.71 7.30 2.15
C LEU A 51 16.58 7.13 0.91
N ALA A 52 16.00 7.26 -0.29
CA ALA A 52 16.72 7.11 -1.54
C ALA A 52 17.83 8.16 -1.69
N ALA A 53 17.56 9.40 -1.28
CA ALA A 53 18.50 10.51 -1.35
C ALA A 53 19.60 10.48 -0.27
N THR A 54 19.35 9.85 0.88
CA THR A 54 20.28 9.90 2.05
C THR A 54 21.00 8.60 2.32
N VAL A 55 20.28 7.48 2.41
CA VAL A 55 20.84 6.16 2.76
C VAL A 55 20.99 5.28 1.52
N GLY A 56 20.33 5.65 0.43
CA GLY A 56 20.46 5.04 -0.88
C GLY A 56 19.29 4.14 -1.27
N ARG A 57 19.26 3.79 -2.55
CA ARG A 57 18.16 3.09 -3.22
C ARG A 57 17.76 1.78 -2.56
N ILE A 58 18.73 0.95 -2.13
CA ILE A 58 18.46 -0.38 -1.57
C ILE A 58 17.59 -0.27 -0.31
N TRP A 59 17.88 0.70 0.56
CA TRP A 59 17.12 0.94 1.78
C TRP A 59 15.74 1.53 1.51
N ALA A 60 15.61 2.42 0.51
CA ALA A 60 14.32 2.95 0.10
C ALA A 60 13.36 1.85 -0.41
N PHE A 61 13.85 0.95 -1.28
CA PHE A 61 13.06 -0.20 -1.75
C PHE A 61 12.84 -1.25 -0.65
N GLY A 62 13.79 -1.42 0.27
CA GLY A 62 13.59 -2.23 1.47
C GLY A 62 12.45 -1.71 2.35
N PHE A 63 12.37 -0.40 2.56
CA PHE A 63 11.24 0.23 3.24
C PHE A 63 9.92 0.01 2.49
N LEU A 64 9.91 0.18 1.17
CA LEU A 64 8.71 0.00 0.34
C LEU A 64 8.22 -1.45 0.30
N SER A 65 9.13 -2.43 0.39
CA SER A 65 8.76 -3.85 0.34
C SER A 65 8.00 -4.30 1.58
N LEU A 66 8.24 -3.70 2.75
CA LEU A 66 7.54 -4.05 4.00
C LEU A 66 6.00 -3.96 3.90
N PRO A 67 5.39 -2.82 3.53
CA PRO A 67 3.94 -2.73 3.39
C PRO A 67 3.42 -3.59 2.23
N LEU A 68 4.18 -3.80 1.16
CA LEU A 68 3.79 -4.67 0.05
C LEU A 68 3.71 -6.14 0.46
N LEU A 69 4.71 -6.62 1.21
CA LEU A 69 4.69 -7.95 1.81
C LEU A 69 3.54 -8.08 2.81
N GLY A 70 3.30 -7.05 3.61
CA GLY A 70 2.13 -6.98 4.50
C GLY A 70 0.82 -7.13 3.73
N ALA A 71 0.66 -6.44 2.60
CA ALA A 71 -0.51 -6.58 1.73
C ALA A 71 -0.62 -8.01 1.17
N VAL A 72 0.46 -8.59 0.65
CA VAL A 72 0.46 -9.98 0.15
C VAL A 72 0.04 -10.96 1.23
N VAL A 73 0.61 -10.87 2.44
CA VAL A 73 0.25 -11.72 3.57
C VAL A 73 -1.21 -11.51 3.98
N ALA A 74 -1.68 -10.27 3.99
CA ALA A 74 -3.06 -9.93 4.32
C ALA A 74 -4.05 -10.56 3.32
N HIS A 75 -3.84 -10.33 2.03
CA HIS A 75 -4.74 -10.75 0.96
C HIS A 75 -4.67 -12.26 0.70
N LEU A 76 -3.49 -12.88 0.72
CA LEU A 76 -3.34 -14.29 0.35
C LEU A 76 -3.52 -15.26 1.51
N TRP A 77 -3.32 -14.82 2.76
CA TRP A 77 -3.32 -15.73 3.91
C TRP A 77 -4.19 -15.26 5.07
N TRP A 78 -3.94 -14.07 5.60
CA TRP A 78 -4.59 -13.64 6.84
C TRP A 78 -6.10 -13.44 6.68
N LEU A 79 -6.55 -12.75 5.62
CA LEU A 79 -7.98 -12.57 5.35
C LEU A 79 -8.67 -13.91 5.02
N PRO A 80 -8.16 -14.76 4.10
CA PRO A 80 -8.73 -16.08 3.85
C PRO A 80 -8.80 -16.97 5.10
N LYS A 81 -7.78 -16.93 5.97
CA LYS A 81 -7.77 -17.66 7.25
C LYS A 81 -8.91 -17.24 8.18
N HIS A 82 -9.41 -16.01 8.05
CA HIS A 82 -10.57 -15.52 8.77
C HIS A 82 -11.87 -15.67 7.97
N GLY A 83 -11.88 -16.43 6.86
CA GLY A 83 -13.06 -16.61 6.00
C GLY A 83 -13.53 -15.32 5.33
N ILE A 84 -12.61 -14.40 5.05
CA ILE A 84 -12.84 -13.18 4.27
C ILE A 84 -12.08 -13.34 2.95
N ASN A 85 -12.73 -13.01 1.84
CA ASN A 85 -12.13 -13.03 0.52
C ASN A 85 -11.00 -12.00 0.46
N GLY A 86 -9.80 -12.48 0.18
CA GLY A 86 -8.59 -11.67 0.07
C GLY A 86 -8.63 -10.62 -1.04
N TRP A 87 -9.48 -10.77 -2.06
CA TRP A 87 -9.57 -9.84 -3.17
C TRP A 87 -10.72 -8.83 -3.04
N THR A 88 -11.86 -9.25 -2.46
CA THR A 88 -13.10 -8.43 -2.43
C THR A 88 -13.48 -7.90 -1.04
N ALA A 89 -12.80 -8.35 0.02
CA ALA A 89 -13.15 -8.06 1.42
C ALA A 89 -14.51 -8.62 1.86
N GLU A 90 -15.09 -9.58 1.13
CA GLU A 90 -16.38 -10.17 1.47
C GLU A 90 -16.25 -11.41 2.37
N PRO A 91 -17.14 -11.61 3.37
CA PRO A 91 -18.25 -10.73 3.77
C PRO A 91 -17.78 -9.43 4.48
N LYS A 92 -18.34 -8.27 4.07
CA LYS A 92 -17.89 -6.94 4.55
C LYS A 92 -18.09 -6.71 6.04
N ASP A 93 -19.16 -7.25 6.61
CA ASP A 93 -19.45 -7.21 8.04
C ASP A 93 -18.33 -7.90 8.85
N LYS A 94 -17.95 -9.12 8.45
CA LYS A 94 -16.87 -9.88 9.07
C LYS A 94 -15.53 -9.15 8.92
N TYR A 95 -15.26 -8.58 7.74
CA TYR A 95 -14.08 -7.76 7.51
C TYR A 95 -14.01 -6.58 8.48
N TYR A 96 -15.06 -5.75 8.56
CA TYR A 96 -15.08 -4.59 9.45
C TYR A 96 -14.96 -4.97 10.93
N THR A 97 -15.58 -6.07 11.35
CA THR A 97 -15.40 -6.61 12.71
C THR A 97 -13.95 -7.02 12.96
N LEU A 98 -13.29 -7.71 12.02
CA LEU A 98 -11.91 -8.16 12.16
C LEU A 98 -10.93 -6.98 12.32
N ILE A 99 -11.11 -5.93 11.53
CA ILE A 99 -10.25 -4.73 11.59
C ILE A 99 -10.70 -3.71 12.64
N LYS A 100 -11.76 -4.02 13.42
CA LYS A 100 -12.35 -3.14 14.43
C LYS A 100 -12.78 -1.77 13.87
N ALA A 101 -13.18 -1.73 12.60
CA ALA A 101 -13.72 -0.52 11.99
C ALA A 101 -15.18 -0.34 12.41
N LYS A 102 -15.56 0.87 12.83
CA LYS A 102 -16.98 1.25 12.93
C LYS A 102 -17.51 1.41 11.49
N LYS A 103 -18.64 0.74 11.22
CA LYS A 103 -19.40 0.94 9.99
C LYS A 103 -19.85 2.40 9.86
#